data_AF-A0A101UEI9-F1
#
_entry.id   AF-A0A101UEI9-F1
#
_cell.length_a   1.000
_cell.length_b   1.000
_cell.length_c   1.000
_cell.angle_alpha   90.00
_cell.angle_beta   90.00
_cell.angle_gamma   90.00
#
_symmetry.space_group_name_H-M   'P 1'
#
loop_
_entity.id
_entity.type
_entity.pdbx_description
1 polymer ?
#
loop_
_entity_poly.entity_id
_entity_poly.type
_entity_poly.pdbx_seq_one_letter_code
_entity_poly.pdbx_strand_id
1 'polypeptide(L)'
;MTEQKKQLDEVTTARTVDMSWDLAVGLISAVGDISDAPFSVGGGVQIGFASRLWISLDISGRPVALDVFDVPPLLVGMVPPARRGEEGLSVPVAPPGTIPWLLDTDSNWVWIALIAAPARQRLVREGWVEVWLHQDRPVRLKVRAPVGGTPVSVRRSSP
;
A
#
# COMPACT_ATOMS: atom_id res chain seq x y z
N MET A 1 -24.64 -30.64 -16.04
CA MET A 1 -24.48 -29.38 -15.28
C MET A 1 -23.24 -29.48 -14.39
N THR A 2 -22.05 -29.69 -14.97
CA THR A 2 -20.86 -30.05 -14.18
C THR A 2 -19.55 -29.44 -14.68
N GLU A 3 -19.60 -28.50 -15.63
CA GLU A 3 -18.40 -27.82 -16.16
C GLU A 3 -18.30 -26.35 -15.74
N GLN A 4 -19.43 -25.65 -15.53
CA GLN A 4 -19.41 -24.24 -15.11
C GLN A 4 -18.91 -24.00 -13.68
N LYS A 5 -18.90 -25.03 -12.82
CA LYS A 5 -18.41 -24.89 -11.44
C LYS A 5 -16.89 -24.99 -11.32
N LYS A 6 -16.22 -25.59 -12.32
CA LYS A 6 -14.76 -25.77 -12.31
C LYS A 6 -14.01 -24.56 -12.87
N GLN A 7 -14.63 -23.82 -13.79
CA GLN A 7 -14.07 -22.56 -14.31
C GLN A 7 -14.11 -21.41 -13.31
N LEU A 8 -15.01 -21.42 -12.32
CA LEU A 8 -15.10 -20.34 -11.33
C LEU A 8 -13.98 -20.42 -10.27
N ASP A 9 -13.45 -21.61 -10.02
CA ASP A 9 -12.31 -21.82 -9.12
C ASP A 9 -10.95 -21.55 -9.80
N GLU A 10 -10.89 -21.55 -11.15
CA GLU A 10 -9.68 -21.20 -11.91
C GLU A 10 -9.54 -19.70 -12.22
N VAL A 11 -10.62 -18.90 -12.08
CA VAL A 11 -10.65 -17.48 -12.46
C VAL A 11 -10.42 -16.51 -11.28
N THR A 12 -10.20 -17.01 -10.06
CA THR A 12 -9.96 -16.13 -8.90
C THR A 12 -8.68 -16.45 -8.13
N THR A 13 -7.60 -16.77 -8.85
CA THR A 13 -6.27 -16.50 -8.29
C THR A 13 -6.00 -15.01 -8.48
N ALA A 14 -6.67 -14.17 -7.68
CA ALA A 14 -6.30 -12.77 -7.56
C ALA A 14 -4.86 -12.74 -7.01
N ARG A 15 -3.90 -12.63 -7.92
CA ARG A 15 -2.46 -12.62 -7.64
C ARG A 15 -2.21 -11.57 -6.56
N THR A 16 -1.83 -12.09 -5.41
CA THR A 16 -1.98 -11.44 -4.12
C THR A 16 -0.70 -10.68 -3.84
N VAL A 17 -0.79 -9.38 -3.56
CA VAL A 17 0.35 -8.61 -3.06
C VAL A 17 0.71 -9.19 -1.69
N ASP A 18 1.94 -9.69 -1.54
CA ASP A 18 2.41 -10.19 -0.26
C ASP A 18 2.80 -9.01 0.62
N MET A 19 2.08 -8.84 1.72
CA MET A 19 2.29 -7.76 2.68
C MET A 19 2.69 -8.35 4.02
N SER A 20 3.83 -7.89 4.53
CA SER A 20 4.33 -8.24 5.86
C SER A 20 4.58 -7.00 6.68
N TRP A 21 4.37 -7.12 7.98
CA TRP A 21 4.73 -6.09 8.93
C TRP A 21 5.41 -6.72 10.15
N ASP A 22 6.48 -6.09 10.57
CA ASP A 22 7.17 -6.39 11.81
C ASP A 22 7.12 -5.13 12.68
N LEU A 23 6.18 -5.14 13.63
CA LEU A 23 6.00 -4.05 14.57
C LEU A 23 7.10 -3.99 15.63
N ALA A 24 7.90 -5.04 15.83
CA ALA A 24 9.02 -4.98 16.78
C ALA A 24 10.14 -4.08 16.23
N VAL A 25 10.34 -4.08 14.91
CA VAL A 25 11.39 -3.30 14.23
C VAL A 25 10.84 -2.14 13.39
N GLY A 26 9.52 -1.97 13.36
CA GLY A 26 8.86 -0.87 12.66
C GLY A 26 8.98 -0.94 11.14
N LEU A 27 8.83 -2.15 10.61
CA LEU A 27 8.96 -2.42 9.19
C LEU A 27 7.61 -2.82 8.60
N ILE A 28 7.20 -2.15 7.54
CA ILE A 28 6.11 -2.58 6.65
C ILE A 28 6.74 -2.88 5.30
N SER A 29 6.48 -4.05 4.73
CA SER A 29 6.95 -4.44 3.40
C SER A 29 5.77 -4.91 2.56
N ALA A 30 5.71 -4.48 1.31
CA ALA A 30 4.77 -4.98 0.33
C ALA A 30 5.53 -5.39 -0.94
N VAL A 31 5.19 -6.55 -1.48
CA VAL A 31 5.78 -7.11 -2.69
C VAL A 31 4.64 -7.41 -3.66
N GLY A 32 4.66 -6.73 -4.82
CA GLY A 32 3.77 -7.02 -5.93
C GLY A 32 4.15 -8.33 -6.62
N ASP A 33 3.38 -8.73 -7.63
CA ASP A 33 3.66 -9.92 -8.43
C ASP A 33 4.90 -9.68 -9.29
N ILE A 34 6.05 -10.12 -8.78
CA ILE A 34 7.30 -10.21 -9.52
C ILE A 34 7.70 -11.67 -9.46
N SER A 35 8.00 -12.24 -10.62
CA SER A 35 8.65 -13.55 -10.67
C SER A 35 9.91 -13.52 -9.80
N ASP A 36 10.14 -14.54 -8.97
CA ASP A 36 11.31 -14.66 -8.06
C ASP A 36 12.69 -14.53 -8.73
N ALA A 37 12.73 -14.32 -10.05
CA ALA A 37 13.93 -14.01 -10.79
C ALA A 37 14.59 -12.73 -10.23
N PRO A 38 15.89 -12.77 -9.89
CA PRO A 38 16.62 -11.57 -9.53
C PRO A 38 16.51 -10.58 -10.68
N PHE A 39 16.14 -9.32 -10.38
CA PHE A 39 16.07 -8.27 -11.38
C PHE A 39 17.39 -8.23 -12.15
N SER A 40 17.30 -8.34 -13.48
CA SER A 40 18.47 -8.14 -14.34
C SER A 40 19.14 -6.82 -13.99
N VAL A 41 20.47 -6.82 -13.91
CA VAL A 41 21.25 -5.60 -13.68
C VAL A 41 20.85 -4.57 -14.74
N GLY A 42 20.23 -3.46 -14.31
CA GLY A 42 19.70 -2.40 -15.17
C GLY A 42 18.18 -2.38 -15.40
N GLY A 43 17.43 -3.37 -14.88
CA GLY A 43 15.98 -3.48 -15.10
C GLY A 43 15.08 -2.83 -14.04
N GLY A 44 15.63 -2.24 -12.97
CA GLY A 44 14.84 -1.65 -11.89
C GLY A 44 15.47 -0.41 -11.29
N VAL A 45 14.62 0.53 -10.87
CA VAL A 45 15.02 1.77 -10.21
C VAL A 45 14.60 1.69 -8.74
N GLN A 46 15.53 1.94 -7.83
CA GLN A 46 15.24 2.05 -6.41
C GLN A 46 15.23 3.52 -6.00
N ILE A 47 14.16 3.95 -5.33
CA ILE A 47 13.98 5.33 -4.87
C ILE A 47 13.75 5.30 -3.37
N GLY A 48 14.64 5.96 -2.62
CA GLY A 48 14.54 6.13 -1.18
C GLY A 48 14.22 7.57 -0.83
N PHE A 49 13.28 7.82 0.09
CA PHE A 49 12.96 9.15 0.57
C PHE A 49 12.45 9.16 2.01
N ALA A 50 12.71 10.26 2.72
CA ALA A 50 12.13 10.53 4.02
C ALA A 50 10.68 11.01 3.85
N SER A 51 9.79 10.55 4.72
CA SER A 51 8.36 10.81 4.59
C SER A 51 7.70 10.88 5.96
N ARG A 52 6.71 11.75 6.10
CA ARG A 52 5.71 11.61 7.17
C ARG A 52 4.75 10.50 6.81
N LEU A 53 4.36 9.72 7.79
CA LEU A 53 3.59 8.49 7.62
C LEU A 53 2.42 8.52 8.58
N TRP A 54 1.21 8.25 8.10
CA TRP A 54 0.09 7.89 8.96
C TRP A 54 -0.19 6.40 8.82
N ILE A 55 0.02 5.68 9.91
CA ILE A 55 -0.26 4.25 9.98
C ILE A 55 -1.61 4.10 10.68
N SER A 56 -2.62 3.70 9.92
CA SER A 56 -3.95 3.40 10.45
C SER A 56 -3.96 1.99 11.03
N LEU A 57 -4.49 1.83 12.24
CA LEU A 57 -4.53 0.55 12.95
C LEU A 57 -5.97 0.13 13.26
N ASP A 58 -6.22 -1.17 13.30
CA ASP A 58 -7.47 -1.75 13.81
C ASP A 58 -7.55 -1.67 15.36
N ILE A 59 -8.60 -2.27 15.93
CA ILE A 59 -8.80 -2.30 17.39
C ILE A 59 -7.74 -3.13 18.14
N SER A 60 -7.09 -4.08 17.46
CA SER A 60 -6.02 -4.92 18.01
C SER A 60 -4.64 -4.27 17.86
N GLY A 61 -4.56 -3.07 17.25
CA GLY A 61 -3.29 -2.41 16.93
C GLY A 61 -2.61 -2.94 15.66
N ARG A 62 -3.30 -3.72 14.81
CA ARG A 62 -2.74 -4.19 13.54
C ARG A 62 -2.83 -3.11 12.46
N PRO A 63 -1.79 -2.90 11.64
CA PRO A 63 -1.86 -1.98 10.50
C PRO A 63 -2.93 -2.39 9.49
N VAL A 64 -3.80 -1.46 9.11
CA VAL A 64 -4.84 -1.64 8.09
C VAL A 64 -4.63 -0.79 6.85
N ALA A 65 -3.99 0.37 7.00
CA ALA A 65 -3.65 1.25 5.89
C ALA A 65 -2.43 2.10 6.24
N LEU A 66 -1.73 2.55 5.22
CA LEU A 66 -0.62 3.48 5.31
C LEU A 66 -0.86 4.68 4.39
N ASP A 67 -0.72 5.88 4.94
CA ASP A 67 -0.66 7.12 4.17
C ASP A 67 0.78 7.62 4.17
N VAL A 68 1.32 7.87 2.98
CA VAL A 68 2.67 8.33 2.73
C VAL A 68 2.62 9.76 2.22
N PHE A 69 3.28 10.65 2.94
CA PHE A 69 3.31 12.07 2.65
C PHE A 69 4.62 12.45 1.96
N ASP A 70 4.67 13.67 1.43
CA ASP A 70 5.91 14.25 0.89
C ASP A 70 6.56 13.35 -0.19
N VAL A 71 5.71 12.63 -0.96
CA VAL A 71 6.16 11.69 -1.97
C VAL A 71 6.81 12.45 -3.13
N PRO A 72 8.02 12.05 -3.57
CA PRO A 72 8.70 12.68 -4.69
C PRO A 72 7.79 12.86 -5.91
N PRO A 73 7.79 14.03 -6.58
CA PRO A 73 6.90 14.29 -7.73
C PRO A 73 6.99 13.25 -8.84
N LEU A 74 8.18 12.67 -9.04
CA LEU A 74 8.39 11.59 -10.01
C LEU A 74 7.52 10.36 -9.70
N LEU A 75 7.38 9.99 -8.42
CA LEU A 75 6.57 8.86 -7.95
C LEU A 75 5.08 9.20 -8.05
N VAL A 76 4.70 10.43 -7.71
CA VAL A 76 3.30 10.90 -7.82
C VAL A 76 2.76 10.71 -9.24
N GLY A 77 3.58 10.98 -10.27
CA GLY A 77 3.18 10.78 -11.67
C GLY A 77 2.98 9.32 -12.10
N MET A 78 3.43 8.36 -11.30
CA MET A 78 3.33 6.91 -11.60
C MET A 78 2.24 6.20 -10.78
N VAL A 79 1.65 6.87 -9.78
CA VAL A 79 0.63 6.27 -8.93
C VAL A 79 -0.76 6.61 -9.47
N PRO A 80 -1.65 5.61 -9.67
CA PRO A 80 -3.01 5.87 -10.11
C PRO A 80 -3.76 6.82 -9.15
N PRO A 81 -4.43 7.86 -9.65
CA PRO A 81 -5.23 8.75 -8.81
C PRO A 81 -6.50 8.07 -8.32
N ALA A 82 -6.91 8.35 -7.09
CA ALA A 82 -8.17 7.89 -6.48
C ALA A 82 -8.69 8.92 -5.48
N ARG A 83 -9.96 8.77 -5.08
CA ARG A 83 -10.58 9.59 -4.05
C ARG A 83 -11.10 8.73 -2.90
N ARG A 84 -10.78 9.11 -1.66
CA ARG A 84 -11.25 8.36 -0.47
C ARG A 84 -12.74 8.53 -0.27
N GLY A 85 -13.42 7.46 0.15
CA GLY A 85 -14.86 7.49 0.46
C GLY A 85 -15.78 7.28 -0.74
N GLU A 86 -15.26 7.20 -1.97
CA GLU A 86 -15.99 6.71 -3.15
C GLU A 86 -15.85 5.18 -3.30
N GLU A 87 -15.81 4.48 -2.15
CA GLU A 87 -15.70 3.02 -2.03
C GLU A 87 -16.99 2.37 -2.57
N GLY A 88 -17.05 2.14 -3.88
CA GLY A 88 -18.21 1.54 -4.56
C GLY A 88 -18.49 2.08 -5.96
N LEU A 89 -17.91 3.22 -6.32
CA LEU A 89 -17.91 3.77 -7.67
C LEU A 89 -16.49 3.75 -8.20
N SER A 90 -16.11 2.65 -8.85
CA SER A 90 -14.91 2.59 -9.70
C SER A 90 -13.64 3.15 -9.04
N VAL A 91 -13.35 2.76 -7.78
CA VAL A 91 -11.99 2.97 -7.25
C VAL A 91 -11.05 2.23 -8.21
N PRO A 92 -10.10 2.91 -8.87
CA PRO A 92 -9.20 2.23 -9.77
C PRO A 92 -8.44 1.20 -8.95
N VAL A 93 -8.77 -0.07 -9.19
CA VAL A 93 -8.03 -1.20 -8.65
C VAL A 93 -6.64 -1.07 -9.26
N ALA A 94 -5.62 -0.93 -8.42
CA ALA A 94 -4.25 -0.92 -8.91
C ALA A 94 -4.05 -2.12 -9.86
N PRO A 95 -3.36 -1.96 -11.00
CA PRO A 95 -3.23 -3.02 -11.98
C PRO A 95 -2.87 -4.35 -11.32
N PRO A 96 -3.48 -5.49 -11.75
CA PRO A 96 -3.17 -6.79 -11.18
C PRO A 96 -1.66 -7.02 -11.10
N GLY A 97 -1.17 -7.47 -9.94
CA GLY A 97 0.26 -7.69 -9.70
C GLY A 97 1.06 -6.46 -9.27
N THR A 98 0.42 -5.29 -9.08
CA THR A 98 1.08 -4.09 -8.52
C THR A 98 0.64 -3.85 -7.08
N ILE A 99 1.49 -3.16 -6.32
CA ILE A 99 1.13 -2.73 -4.95
C ILE A 99 -0.04 -1.74 -5.06
N PRO A 100 -1.12 -1.87 -4.27
CA PRO A 100 -2.29 -1.01 -4.32
C PRO A 100 -2.02 0.35 -3.70
N TRP A 101 -1.05 1.07 -4.27
CA TRP A 101 -0.75 2.44 -3.93
C TRP A 101 -1.63 3.34 -4.79
N LEU A 102 -2.33 4.28 -4.16
CA LEU A 102 -3.26 5.20 -4.81
C LEU A 102 -2.96 6.63 -4.38
N LEU A 103 -2.97 7.56 -5.33
CA LEU A 103 -2.77 8.97 -5.06
C LEU A 103 -4.12 9.61 -4.72
N ASP A 104 -4.29 10.05 -3.48
CA ASP A 104 -5.48 10.76 -3.04
C ASP A 104 -5.53 12.15 -3.70
N THR A 105 -6.49 12.36 -4.60
CA THR A 105 -6.61 13.60 -5.37
C THR A 105 -6.95 14.82 -4.52
N ASP A 106 -7.52 14.63 -3.33
CA ASP A 106 -7.92 15.74 -2.46
C ASP A 106 -6.76 16.23 -1.59
N SER A 107 -5.81 15.35 -1.26
CA SER A 107 -4.70 15.63 -0.34
C SER A 107 -3.31 15.59 -0.99
N ASN A 108 -3.18 15.01 -2.18
CA ASN A 108 -1.92 14.66 -2.85
C ASN A 108 -1.02 13.71 -2.03
N TRP A 109 -1.61 12.94 -1.11
CA TRP A 109 -0.88 11.92 -0.35
C TRP A 109 -1.12 10.56 -0.97
N VAL A 110 -0.19 9.64 -0.74
CA VAL A 110 -0.27 8.33 -1.36
C VAL A 110 -0.71 7.29 -0.34
N TRP A 111 -1.84 6.66 -0.60
CA TRP A 111 -2.55 5.74 0.29
C TRP A 111 -2.36 4.28 -0.15
N ILE A 112 -2.08 3.41 0.82
CA ILE A 112 -1.96 1.96 0.64
C ILE A 112 -2.94 1.28 1.58
N ALA A 113 -3.90 0.54 1.02
CA ALA A 113 -4.70 -0.40 1.79
C ALA A 113 -3.87 -1.66 2.07
N LEU A 114 -3.71 -2.03 3.34
CA LEU A 114 -2.93 -3.20 3.75
C LEU A 114 -3.83 -4.43 3.93
N ILE A 115 -4.93 -4.25 4.68
CA ILE A 115 -5.96 -5.28 4.87
C ILE A 115 -7.35 -4.63 4.88
N ALA A 116 -8.37 -5.38 4.49
CA ALA A 116 -9.76 -4.94 4.55
C ALA A 116 -10.31 -5.02 5.99
N ALA A 117 -10.00 -4.00 6.80
CA ALA A 117 -10.49 -3.89 8.18
C ALA A 117 -10.68 -2.40 8.58
N PRO A 118 -11.63 -2.10 9.49
CA PRO A 118 -11.88 -0.72 9.89
C PRO A 118 -10.75 -0.13 10.72
N ALA A 119 -10.25 1.05 10.31
CA ALA A 119 -9.31 1.83 11.09
C ALA A 119 -9.96 2.42 12.35
N ARG A 120 -9.29 2.29 13.49
CA ARG A 120 -9.73 2.78 14.81
C ARG A 120 -8.71 3.69 15.47
N GLN A 121 -7.43 3.47 15.20
CA GLN A 121 -6.33 4.25 15.75
C GLN A 121 -5.40 4.71 14.63
N ARG A 122 -4.59 5.71 14.93
CA ARG A 122 -3.60 6.26 14.00
C ARG A 122 -2.28 6.53 14.72
N LEU A 123 -1.19 6.11 14.10
CA LEU A 123 0.16 6.52 14.45
C LEU A 123 0.67 7.50 13.40
N VAL A 124 1.11 8.67 13.83
CA VAL A 124 1.79 9.64 12.98
C VAL A 124 3.29 9.51 13.24
N ARG A 125 4.07 9.20 12.20
CA ARG A 125 5.50 8.94 12.30
C ARG A 125 6.26 9.62 11.18
N GLU A 126 7.53 9.88 11.43
CA GLU A 126 8.48 10.12 10.36
C GLU A 126 9.22 8.82 10.08
N GLY A 127 9.50 8.54 8.82
CA GLY A 127 10.13 7.29 8.42
C GLY A 127 10.82 7.40 7.08
N TRP A 128 11.39 6.26 6.68
CA TRP A 128 12.06 6.09 5.41
C TRP A 128 11.24 5.14 4.52
N VAL A 129 11.00 5.57 3.29
CA VAL A 129 10.27 4.81 2.28
C VAL A 129 11.23 4.44 1.16
N GLU A 130 11.29 3.16 0.82
CA GLU A 130 12.04 2.63 -0.30
C GLU A 130 11.06 1.98 -1.28
N VAL A 131 11.10 2.43 -2.53
CA VAL A 131 10.25 1.94 -3.62
C VAL A 131 11.15 1.36 -4.69
N TRP A 132 10.84 0.15 -5.14
CA TRP A 132 11.44 -0.43 -6.33
C TRP A 132 10.45 -0.36 -7.47
N LEU A 133 10.92 0.19 -8.57
CA LEU A 133 10.20 0.33 -9.81
C LEU A 133 10.73 -0.67 -10.83
N HIS A 134 9.84 -1.32 -11.56
CA HIS A 134 10.17 -2.12 -12.73
C HIS A 134 9.24 -1.69 -13.88
N GLN A 135 9.82 -1.28 -15.01
CA GLN A 135 9.06 -0.74 -16.15
C GLN A 135 8.05 0.36 -15.72
N ASP A 136 8.51 1.29 -14.89
CA ASP A 136 7.72 2.40 -14.32
C ASP A 136 6.54 1.98 -13.42
N ARG A 137 6.56 0.74 -12.91
CA ARG A 137 5.55 0.24 -11.96
C ARG A 137 6.13 0.00 -10.58
N PRO A 138 5.47 0.41 -9.49
CA PRO A 138 5.88 0.07 -8.14
C PRO A 138 5.64 -1.42 -7.89
N VAL A 139 6.74 -2.15 -7.72
CA VAL A 139 6.73 -3.61 -7.59
C VAL A 139 7.22 -4.06 -6.22
N ARG A 140 7.99 -3.24 -5.52
CA ARG A 140 8.34 -3.47 -4.11
C ARG A 140 8.25 -2.16 -3.33
N LEU A 141 7.78 -2.26 -2.10
CA LEU A 141 7.75 -1.17 -1.14
C LEU A 141 8.32 -1.66 0.19
N LYS A 142 9.16 -0.84 0.79
CA LYS A 142 9.64 -1.02 2.15
C LYS A 142 9.50 0.30 2.89
N VAL A 143 8.82 0.27 4.03
CA VAL A 143 8.62 1.44 4.88
C VAL A 143 9.18 1.13 6.26
N ARG A 144 10.09 1.98 6.73
CA ARG A 144 10.70 1.89 8.05
C ARG A 144 10.28 3.10 8.85
N ALA A 145 9.59 2.86 9.96
CA ALA A 145 9.08 3.92 10.82
C ALA A 145 9.17 3.48 12.29
N PRO A 146 9.58 4.35 13.23
CA PRO A 146 9.57 4.02 14.65
C PRO A 146 8.16 3.64 15.12
N VAL A 147 8.04 2.47 15.76
CA VAL A 147 6.77 1.93 16.30
C VAL A 147 6.47 2.34 17.74
N GLY A 148 7.46 2.85 18.48
CA GLY A 148 7.26 3.33 19.85
C GLY A 148 6.35 4.57 19.91
N GLY A 149 5.65 4.75 21.04
CA GLY A 149 4.81 5.93 21.34
C GLY A 149 3.29 5.66 21.35
N THR A 150 2.52 6.59 21.90
CA THR A 150 1.07 6.42 22.12
C THR A 150 0.27 6.63 20.82
N PRO A 151 -0.61 5.68 20.42
CA PRO A 151 -1.54 5.88 19.32
C PRO A 151 -2.57 6.97 19.62
N VAL A 152 -3.04 7.66 18.58
CA VAL A 152 -4.13 8.62 18.69
C VAL A 152 -5.40 7.98 18.13
N SER A 153 -6.53 8.12 18.84
CA SER A 153 -7.82 7.63 18.35
C SER A 153 -8.23 8.36 17.08
N VAL A 154 -8.64 7.62 16.05
CA VAL A 154 -9.22 8.22 14.84
C VAL A 154 -10.65 8.63 15.18
N ARG A 155 -10.88 9.94 15.36
CA ARG A 155 -12.24 10.46 15.26
C ARG A 155 -12.66 10.31 13.81
N ARG A 156 -13.85 9.73 13.56
CA ARG A 156 -14.49 9.83 12.25
C ARG A 156 -14.64 11.33 11.95
N SER A 157 -13.86 11.84 11.02
CA SER A 157 -14.21 13.06 10.32
C SER A 157 -15.42 12.69 9.49
N SER A 158 -16.62 13.01 9.97
CA SER A 158 -17.77 13.08 9.07
C SER A 158 -17.51 14.21 8.07
N PRO A 159 -17.92 14.05 6.80
CA PRO A 159 -17.88 15.13 5.81
C PRO A 159 -18.65 16.37 6.29
#